data_AF-A0A830BD98-F1
#
_entry.id   AF-A0A830BD98-F1
#
_cell.length_a   1.000
_cell.length_b   1.000
_cell.length_c   1.000
_cell.angle_alpha   90.00
_cell.angle_beta   90.00
_cell.angle_gamma   90.00
#
_symmetry.space_group_name_H-M   'P 1'
#
loop_
_entity.id
_entity.type
_entity.pdbx_description
1 polymer ?
#
loop_
_entity_poly.entity_id
_entity_poly.type
_entity_poly.pdbx_seq_one_letter_code
_entity_poly.pdbx_strand_id
1 'polypeptide(L)' 'MYVRSSSFRPIHQGIFWLLLANLLLLGWIGCQPVEAPFVTIGQISPFLFFFFFAITPILGRVGRGIPNSYMEIQKIV' A
#
# COMPACT_ATOMS: atom_id res chain seq x y z
N MET A 1 -0.51 18.88 13.61
CA MET A 1 -1.09 19.09 12.27
C MET A 1 -1.29 17.72 11.62
N TYR A 2 -2.53 17.25 11.49
CA TYR A 2 -2.80 15.96 10.84
C TYR A 2 -2.56 16.13 9.35
N VAL A 3 -1.41 15.65 8.86
CA VAL A 3 -1.17 15.50 7.42
C VAL A 3 -2.20 14.50 6.88
N ARG A 4 -3.27 15.03 6.27
CA ARG A 4 -4.31 14.26 5.57
C ARG A 4 -3.94 13.93 4.12
N SER A 5 -2.96 14.63 3.55
CA SER A 5 -2.67 14.53 2.12
C SER A 5 -1.68 13.39 1.82
N SER A 6 -2.11 12.48 0.94
CA SER A 6 -1.29 11.39 0.39
C SER A 6 -0.09 11.92 -0.40
N SER A 7 -0.11 13.16 -0.90
CA SER A 7 1.03 13.78 -1.61
C SER A 7 2.28 13.95 -0.74
N PHE A 8 2.14 14.01 0.59
CA PHE A 8 3.30 14.13 1.49
C PHE A 8 3.90 12.77 1.89
N ARG A 9 3.43 11.65 1.31
CA ARG A 9 3.94 10.30 1.60
C ARG A 9 4.18 9.54 0.29
N PRO A 10 5.37 9.65 -0.34
CA PRO A 10 5.68 8.93 -1.59
C PRO A 10 5.47 7.41 -1.48
N ILE A 11 5.66 6.85 -0.28
CA ILE A 11 5.38 5.44 0.01
C ILE A 11 3.89 5.10 -0.19
N HIS A 12 2.97 5.99 0.20
CA HIS A 12 1.54 5.73 0.09
C HIS A 12 1.05 5.82 -1.36
N GLN A 13 1.67 6.70 -2.16
CA GLN A 13 1.40 6.82 -3.59
C GLN A 13 1.84 5.57 -4.36
N GLY A 14 3.04 5.03 -4.09
CA GLY A 14 3.50 3.79 -4.72
C GLY A 14 2.62 2.58 -4.36
N ILE A 15 2.21 2.49 -3.09
CA ILE A 15 1.28 1.48 -2.59
C ILE A 15 -0.06 1.57 -3.36
N PHE A 16 -0.63 2.77 -3.53
CA PHE A 16 -1.86 2.97 -4.30
C PHE A 16 -1.76 2.51 -5.77
N TRP A 17 -0.64 2.80 -6.43
CA TRP A 17 -0.41 2.35 -7.82
C TRP A 17 -0.33 0.81 -7.93
N LEU A 18 0.26 0.13 -6.95
CA LEU A 18 0.26 -1.34 -6.90
C LEU A 18 -1.15 -1.92 -6.76
N LEU A 19 -2.01 -1.30 -5.95
CA LEU A 19 -3.41 -1.71 -5.81
C LEU A 19 -4.16 -1.57 -7.14
N LEU A 20 -3.98 -0.43 -7.82
CA LEU A 20 -4.61 -0.17 -9.11
C LEU A 20 -4.14 -1.16 -10.18
N ALA A 21 -2.83 -1.46 -10.22
CA ALA A 21 -2.27 -2.47 -11.11
C ALA A 21 -2.84 -3.86 -10.82
N ASN A 22 -3.00 -4.25 -9.55
CA ASN A 22 -3.58 -5.54 -9.16
C ASN A 22 -5.05 -5.66 -9.59
N LEU A 23 -5.85 -4.60 -9.45
CA LEU A 23 -7.24 -4.54 -9.92
C LEU A 23 -7.34 -4.69 -11.45
N LEU A 24 -6.48 -4.01 -12.21
CA LEU A 24 -6.44 -4.14 -13.67
C LEU A 24 -6.01 -5.56 -14.10
N LEU A 25 -5.01 -6.14 -13.43
CA LEU A 25 -4.56 -7.52 -13.67
C LEU A 25 -5.67 -8.53 -13.38
N LEU A 26 -6.39 -8.36 -12.27
CA LEU A 26 -7.48 -9.25 -11.88
C LEU A 26 -8.67 -9.12 -12.84
N GLY A 27 -8.99 -7.91 -13.27
CA GLY A 27 -10.01 -7.67 -14.30
C GLY A 27 -9.66 -8.32 -15.63
N TRP A 28 -8.39 -8.26 -16.04
CA TRP A 28 -7.91 -8.93 -17.24
C TRP A 28 -7.99 -10.46 -17.13
N ILE A 29 -7.56 -11.01 -15.99
CA ILE A 29 -7.62 -12.46 -15.71
C ILE A 29 -9.07 -12.95 -15.62
N GLY A 30 -10.01 -12.13 -15.15
CA GLY A 30 -11.43 -12.47 -15.07
C GLY A 30 -12.09 -12.74 -16.44
N CYS A 31 -11.49 -12.27 -17.54
CA CYS A 31 -11.95 -12.56 -18.90
C CYS A 31 -11.27 -13.79 -19.54
N GLN A 32 -10.25 -14.38 -18.90
CA GLN A 32 -9.59 -15.60 -19.38
C GLN A 32 -10.32 -16.85 -18.87
N PRO A 33 -10.29 -17.98 -19.61
CA PRO A 33 -10.83 -19.25 -19.15
C PRO A 33 -10.11 -19.70 -17.87
N VAL A 34 -10.84 -20.39 -16.99
CA VAL A 34 -10.40 -20.83 -15.65
C VAL A 34 -9.43 -22.03 -15.71
N GLU A 35 -8.38 -21.89 -16.51
CA GLU A 35 -7.33 -22.89 -16.66
C GLU A 35 -6.13 -22.55 -15.74
N ALA A 36 -5.36 -23.57 -15.35
CA ALA A 36 -4.05 -23.34 -14.73
C ALA A 36 -3.17 -22.64 -15.78
N PRO A 37 -2.54 -21.47 -15.48
CA PRO A 37 -2.12 -20.94 -14.18
C PRO A 37 -2.97 -19.77 -13.62
N PHE A 38 -4.07 -19.38 -14.27
CA PHE A 38 -4.85 -18.19 -13.92
C PHE A 38 -5.60 -18.33 -12.58
N VAL A 39 -5.97 -19.57 -12.22
CA VAL A 39 -6.58 -19.88 -10.92
C VAL A 39 -5.66 -19.50 -9.75
N THR A 40 -4.38 -19.83 -9.83
CA THR A 40 -3.41 -19.54 -8.78
C THR A 40 -3.20 -18.03 -8.60
N ILE A 41 -3.14 -17.29 -9.71
CA ILE A 41 -3.01 -15.82 -9.69
C ILE A 41 -4.30 -15.17 -9.15
N GLY A 42 -5.46 -15.71 -9.51
CA GLY A 42 -6.76 -15.30 -8.99
C GLY A 42 -6.91 -15.52 -7.48
N GLN A 43 -6.26 -16.54 -6.91
CA GLN A 43 -6.23 -16.77 -5.46
C GLN A 43 -5.24 -15.84 -4.72
N ILE A 44 -4.12 -15.49 -5.35
CA ILE A 44 -3.10 -14.61 -4.76
C ILE A 44 -3.55 -13.14 -4.73
N SER A 45 -4.34 -12.69 -5.69
CA SER A 45 -4.80 -11.30 -5.75
C SER A 45 -5.62 -10.83 -4.54
N PRO A 46 -6.66 -11.55 -4.05
CA PRO A 46 -7.37 -11.19 -2.83
C PRO A 46 -6.45 -11.17 -1.60
N PHE A 47 -5.46 -12.07 -1.54
CA PHE A 47 -4.47 -12.06 -0.46
C PHE A 47 -3.62 -10.78 -0.47
N LEU A 48 -3.14 -10.36 -1.65
CA LEU A 48 -2.43 -9.09 -1.83
C LEU A 48 -3.30 -7.88 -1.46
N PHE A 49 -4.60 -7.93 -1.79
CA PHE A 49 -5.56 -6.88 -1.44
C PHE A 49 -5.75 -6.73 0.08
N PHE A 50 -5.95 -7.84 0.81
CA PHE A 50 -6.05 -7.80 2.27
C PHE A 50 -4.74 -7.37 2.93
N PHE A 51 -3.60 -7.83 2.40
CA PHE A 51 -2.28 -7.46 2.89
C PHE A 51 -2.01 -5.95 2.75
N PHE A 52 -2.43 -5.36 1.63
CA PHE A 52 -2.40 -3.90 1.43
C PHE A 52 -3.18 -3.14 2.52
N PHE A 53 -4.39 -3.61 2.83
CA PHE A 53 -5.22 -2.98 3.85
C PHE A 53 -4.59 -3.10 5.25
N ALA A 54 -3.91 -4.21 5.53
CA ALA A 54 -3.17 -4.42 6.78
C ALA A 54 -1.91 -3.54 6.92
N ILE A 55 -1.22 -3.22 5.82
CA ILE A 55 -0.02 -2.35 5.83
C ILE A 55 -0.37 -0.88 6.08
N THR A 56 -1.52 -0.42 5.60
CA THR A 56 -1.97 0.97 5.71
C THR A 56 -1.93 1.53 7.15
N PRO A 57 -2.49 0.86 8.19
CA PRO A 57 -2.40 1.34 9.57
C PRO A 57 -0.98 1.28 10.16
N ILE A 58 -0.14 0.36 9.70
CA ILE A 58 1.27 0.24 10.15
C ILE A 58 2.07 1.45 9.68
N LEU A 59 1.91 1.81 8.40
CA LEU A 59 2.56 3.00 7.83
C LEU A 59 2.09 4.30 8.50
N GLY A 60 0.82 4.34 8.93
CA GLY A 60 0.28 5.41 9.76
C GLY A 60 0.94 5.51 11.15
N ARG A 61 1.27 4.38 11.79
CA ARG A 61 2.01 4.35 13.06
C ARG A 61 3.46 4.80 12.89
N VAL A 62 4.19 4.26 11.92
CA VAL A 62 5.60 4.64 11.67
C VAL A 62 5.72 6.12 11.35
N GLY A 63 4.85 6.66 10.49
CA GLY A 63 4.86 8.08 10.14
C GLY A 63 4.54 9.05 11.28
N ARG A 64 4.00 8.57 12.42
CA ARG A 64 3.78 9.39 13.62
C ARG A 64 5.03 9.60 14.47
N GLY A 65 6.04 8.73 14.36
CA GLY A 65 7.31 8.87 15.09
C GLY A 65 8.25 9.90 14.47
N ILE A 66 8.12 10.12 13.16
CA ILE A 66 8.94 11.03 12.35
C ILE A 66 9.04 12.48 12.93
N PRO A 67 7.95 13.17 13.31
CA PRO A 67 8.05 14.53 13.86
C PRO A 67 8.81 14.63 15.19
N ASN A 68 8.79 13.59 16.02
CA ASN A 68 9.49 13.60 17.31
C ASN A 68 11.02 13.53 17.13
N SER A 69 11.48 12.74 16.15
CA SER A 69 12.90 12.63 15.79
C SER A 69 13.51 13.94 15.29
N TYR A 70 12.78 14.76 14.52
CA TYR A 70 13.30 16.06 14.06
C TYR A 70 13.39 17.11 15.18
N MET A 71 12.47 17.09 16.13
CA MET A 71 12.50 18.00 17.29
C MET A 71 13.65 17.68 18.26
N GLU A 72 14.01 16.41 18.44
CA GLU A 72 15.19 16.00 19.21
C GLU A 72 16.49 16.50 18.56
N ILE A 73 16.63 16.33 17.24
CA ILE A 73 17.82 16.80 16.51
C ILE A 73 17.97 18.34 16.61
N GLN A 74 16.86 19.08 16.56
CA GLN A 74 16.87 20.54 16.71
C GLN A 74 17.12 21.03 18.14
N LYS A 75 17.01 20.18 19.16
CA LYS A 75 17.37 20.54 20.55
C LYS A 75 18.84 20.27 20.88
N ILE A 76 19.50 19.42 20.11
CA ILE A 76 20.90 19.01 20.33
C ILE A 76 21.89 19.93 19.59
N VAL A 77 21.42 20.66 18.57
CA VAL A 77 22.18 21.69 17.82
C VAL A 77 21.88 23.06 18.39
#